data_AF-A0A931XIR8-F1
#
_entry.id   AF-A0A931XIR8-F1
#
_cell.length_a   1.000
_cell.length_b   1.000
_cell.length_c   1.000
_cell.angle_alpha   90.00
_cell.angle_beta   90.00
_cell.angle_gamma   90.00
#
_symmetry.space_group_name_H-M   'P 1'
#
loop_
_entity.id
_entity.type
_entity.pdbx_description
1 polymer ?
#
loop_
_entity_poly.entity_id
_entity_poly.type
_entity_poly.pdbx_seq_one_letter_code
_entity_poly.pdbx_strand_id
1 'polypeptide(L)'
;MAQRIVKRPPVSAEAVVLTPPPMAPRAAAARPEVQPAEEELRRAKQHAAQLLARAREDAAGLLDEARAEAQRLREVAAREGREEGTARGYQEGRSTGQQEAERAVQEAAEATIGAYLRQLGALVARAQADRIALIRDAEADLVELALAIAEKVLHQRLTAGERAAVLDIARAALERLAAVGSDGARLRVHPSDYEAFREVWDELELGGAAGLPCQVVPDER
;
A
#
# COMPACT_ATOMS: atom_id res chain seq x y z
N MET A 1 -37.64 87.59 -131.86
CA MET A 1 -36.70 87.05 -132.89
C MET A 1 -35.40 87.85 -132.78
N ALA A 2 -34.17 87.34 -132.77
CA ALA A 2 -33.59 86.00 -132.88
C ALA A 2 -32.12 86.04 -132.36
N GLN A 3 -31.71 84.98 -131.63
CA GLN A 3 -30.44 84.17 -131.68
C GLN A 3 -29.15 84.79 -132.30
N ARG A 4 -27.89 84.45 -131.94
CA ARG A 4 -27.25 83.16 -131.61
C ARG A 4 -25.72 83.35 -131.33
N ILE A 5 -25.16 82.68 -130.30
CA ILE A 5 -23.93 81.80 -130.21
C ILE A 5 -22.56 82.27 -130.80
N VAL A 6 -21.32 81.99 -130.32
CA VAL A 6 -20.58 81.35 -129.17
C VAL A 6 -19.05 81.54 -129.44
N LYS A 7 -18.17 81.60 -128.42
CA LYS A 7 -16.96 80.71 -128.24
C LYS A 7 -16.01 81.14 -127.08
N ARG A 8 -15.52 80.13 -126.33
CA ARG A 8 -14.44 80.16 -125.30
C ARG A 8 -13.10 79.66 -125.87
N PRO A 9 -11.96 79.96 -125.19
CA PRO A 9 -10.77 79.11 -125.16
C PRO A 9 -10.30 78.83 -123.69
N PRO A 10 -9.25 78.03 -123.38
CA PRO A 10 -9.38 76.81 -122.57
C PRO A 10 -8.61 76.82 -121.23
N VAL A 11 -8.83 75.76 -120.44
CA VAL A 11 -8.13 75.43 -119.19
C VAL A 11 -7.14 74.30 -119.47
N SER A 12 -5.96 74.35 -118.87
CA SER A 12 -4.99 73.24 -118.82
C SER A 12 -4.77 72.84 -117.38
N ALA A 13 -5.04 71.58 -117.07
CA ALA A 13 -4.78 70.92 -115.81
C ALA A 13 -3.95 69.66 -116.09
N GLU A 14 -2.73 69.60 -115.58
CA GLU A 14 -1.99 68.36 -115.37
C GLU A 14 -0.94 68.56 -114.26
N ALA A 15 -0.82 67.56 -113.39
CA ALA A 15 0.00 67.51 -112.18
C ALA A 15 1.15 66.50 -112.36
N VAL A 16 2.14 66.49 -111.43
CA VAL A 16 2.73 65.29 -110.75
C VAL A 16 4.24 65.39 -110.35
N VAL A 17 4.48 65.22 -109.02
CA VAL A 17 5.54 64.48 -108.23
C VAL A 17 6.95 65.05 -107.90
N LEU A 18 7.31 64.78 -106.62
CA LEU A 18 8.46 65.13 -105.75
C LEU A 18 9.77 64.37 -106.00
N THR A 19 10.92 64.97 -105.62
CA THR A 19 12.09 64.31 -104.95
C THR A 19 13.02 65.34 -104.23
N PRO A 20 13.63 65.02 -103.06
CA PRO A 20 14.69 65.82 -102.36
C PRO A 20 16.11 65.44 -102.90
N PRO A 21 17.30 66.05 -102.59
CA PRO A 21 17.81 66.76 -101.38
C PRO A 21 18.77 67.97 -101.72
N PRO A 22 19.64 68.59 -100.86
CA PRO A 22 20.76 68.02 -100.07
C PRO A 22 20.84 68.48 -98.58
N MET A 23 21.56 67.69 -97.78
CA MET A 23 21.95 68.00 -96.39
C MET A 23 23.06 69.06 -96.31
N ALA A 24 22.88 70.11 -95.50
CA ALA A 24 23.93 70.83 -94.74
C ALA A 24 23.33 72.05 -94.00
N PRO A 25 23.99 72.56 -92.93
CA PRO A 25 24.54 71.87 -91.78
C PRO A 25 23.51 71.81 -90.65
N ARG A 26 23.69 70.85 -89.74
CA ARG A 26 22.99 70.81 -88.45
C ARG A 26 23.39 72.06 -87.65
N ALA A 27 22.66 73.16 -87.82
CA ALA A 27 22.73 74.29 -86.92
C ALA A 27 22.40 73.74 -85.54
N ALA A 28 23.35 73.88 -84.62
CA ALA A 28 23.24 73.45 -83.25
C ALA A 28 21.86 73.86 -82.73
N ALA A 29 20.98 72.87 -82.55
CA ALA A 29 19.78 73.05 -81.76
C ALA A 29 20.30 73.54 -80.41
N ALA A 30 20.09 74.82 -80.16
CA ALA A 30 20.30 75.43 -78.86
C ALA A 30 19.62 74.50 -77.87
N ARG A 31 20.44 73.90 -77.01
CA ARG A 31 19.98 73.07 -75.90
C ARG A 31 18.88 73.89 -75.22
N PRO A 32 17.61 73.43 -75.20
CA PRO A 32 16.61 74.13 -74.42
C PRO A 32 17.13 74.16 -72.98
N GLU A 33 17.13 75.36 -72.43
CA GLU A 33 17.68 75.68 -71.12
C GLU A 33 17.15 74.69 -70.07
N VAL A 34 18.08 74.12 -69.31
CA VAL A 34 17.92 72.96 -68.40
C VAL A 34 17.12 73.30 -67.13
N GLN A 35 16.36 74.40 -67.11
CA GLN A 35 15.80 74.98 -65.88
C GLN A 35 14.44 74.39 -65.38
N PRO A 36 13.54 73.79 -66.19
CA PRO A 36 12.31 73.18 -65.65
C PRO A 36 12.49 71.74 -65.12
N ALA A 37 13.48 70.98 -65.59
CA ALA A 37 13.71 69.59 -65.18
C ALA A 37 14.35 69.46 -63.78
N GLU A 38 15.21 70.41 -63.40
CA GLU A 38 15.83 70.43 -62.07
C GLU A 38 14.81 70.76 -60.97
N GLU A 39 13.83 71.62 -61.28
CA GLU A 39 12.78 72.04 -60.35
C GLU A 39 11.74 70.93 -60.11
N GLU A 40 11.35 70.18 -61.15
CA GLU A 40 10.52 68.97 -61.01
C GLU A 40 11.23 67.86 -60.23
N LEU A 41 12.51 67.63 -60.51
CA LEU A 41 13.32 66.66 -59.76
C LEU A 41 13.44 67.07 -58.28
N ARG A 42 13.58 68.36 -57.99
CA ARG A 42 13.60 68.91 -56.63
C ARG A 42 12.28 68.68 -55.90
N ARG A 43 11.14 68.93 -56.57
CA ARG A 43 9.79 68.65 -56.03
C ARG A 43 9.55 67.16 -55.80
N ALA A 44 9.92 66.31 -56.75
CA ALA A 44 9.82 64.86 -56.61
C ALA A 44 10.66 64.32 -55.45
N LYS A 45 11.90 64.81 -55.28
CA LYS A 45 12.77 64.49 -54.14
C LYS A 45 12.17 64.95 -52.80
N GLN A 46 11.62 66.16 -52.74
CA GLN A 46 10.95 66.67 -51.54
C GLN A 46 9.70 65.85 -51.19
N HIS A 47 8.90 65.48 -52.19
CA HIS A 47 7.70 64.66 -51.99
C HIS A 47 8.07 63.24 -51.53
N ALA A 48 9.08 62.61 -52.13
CA ALA A 48 9.60 61.31 -51.70
C ALA A 48 10.15 61.37 -50.26
N ALA A 49 10.85 62.45 -49.90
CA ALA A 49 11.35 62.65 -48.54
C ALA A 49 10.21 62.79 -47.52
N GLN A 50 9.13 63.51 -47.86
CA GLN A 50 7.93 63.62 -47.02
C GLN A 50 7.21 62.27 -46.86
N LEU A 51 7.11 61.48 -47.93
CA LEU A 51 6.52 60.14 -47.92
C LEU A 51 7.33 59.19 -47.02
N LEU A 52 8.66 59.21 -47.13
CA LEU A 52 9.55 58.43 -46.27
C LEU A 52 9.50 58.89 -44.82
N ALA A 53 9.38 60.20 -44.57
CA ALA A 53 9.22 60.73 -43.22
C ALA A 53 7.90 60.23 -42.58
N ARG A 54 6.78 60.33 -43.30
CA ARG A 54 5.49 59.78 -42.85
C ARG A 54 5.53 58.27 -42.63
N ALA A 55 6.06 57.51 -43.59
CA ALA A 55 6.18 56.06 -43.45
C ALA A 55 7.04 55.64 -42.25
N ARG A 56 8.09 56.41 -41.92
CA ARG A 56 8.91 56.18 -40.72
C ARG A 56 8.16 56.50 -39.43
N GLU A 57 7.38 57.57 -39.43
CA GLU A 57 6.55 57.98 -38.29
C GLU A 57 5.43 56.95 -38.04
N ASP A 58 4.74 56.51 -39.09
CA ASP A 58 3.73 55.45 -39.04
C ASP A 58 4.33 54.12 -38.57
N ALA A 59 5.51 53.74 -39.07
CA ALA A 59 6.19 52.52 -38.65
C ALA A 59 6.66 52.59 -37.18
N ALA A 60 7.11 53.76 -36.71
CA ALA A 60 7.45 53.98 -35.31
C ALA A 60 6.20 53.85 -34.41
N GLY A 61 5.08 54.46 -34.82
CA GLY A 61 3.80 54.33 -34.13
C GLY A 61 3.33 52.87 -34.01
N LEU A 62 3.37 52.12 -35.13
CA LEU A 62 3.03 50.69 -35.14
C LEU A 62 3.93 49.85 -34.22
N LEU A 63 5.24 50.15 -34.18
CA LEU A 63 6.17 49.44 -33.30
C LEU A 63 5.90 49.73 -31.83
N ASP A 64 5.56 50.96 -31.48
CA ASP A 64 5.25 51.34 -30.11
C ASP A 64 3.90 50.76 -29.65
N GLU A 65 2.89 50.75 -30.53
CA GLU A 65 1.63 50.04 -30.30
C GLU A 65 1.84 48.53 -30.10
N ALA A 66 2.61 47.88 -30.99
CA ALA A 66 2.92 46.47 -30.88
C ALA A 66 3.68 46.12 -29.59
N ARG A 67 4.59 47.00 -29.15
CA ARG A 67 5.31 46.84 -27.88
C ARG A 67 4.38 47.00 -26.68
N ALA A 68 3.51 48.01 -26.69
CA ALA A 68 2.52 48.22 -25.63
C ALA A 68 1.57 47.03 -25.52
N GLU A 69 1.11 46.49 -26.64
CA GLU A 69 0.22 45.32 -26.66
C GLU A 69 0.95 44.06 -26.19
N ALA A 70 2.20 43.83 -26.63
CA ALA A 70 3.01 42.72 -26.16
C ALA A 70 3.28 42.79 -24.64
N GLN A 71 3.49 43.99 -24.10
CA GLN A 71 3.65 44.20 -22.66
C GLN A 71 2.35 43.84 -21.92
N ARG A 72 1.19 44.32 -22.39
CA ARG A 72 -0.12 44.00 -21.81
C ARG A 72 -0.41 42.51 -21.83
N LEU A 73 -0.19 41.85 -22.97
CA LEU A 73 -0.37 40.40 -23.11
C LEU A 73 0.53 39.63 -22.14
N ARG A 74 1.79 40.03 -21.97
CA ARG A 74 2.71 39.41 -20.99
C ARG A 74 2.21 39.57 -19.57
N GLU A 75 1.74 40.76 -19.19
CA GLU A 75 1.23 41.00 -17.84
C GLU A 75 -0.03 40.19 -17.55
N VAL A 76 -0.96 40.12 -18.52
CA VAL A 76 -2.18 39.32 -18.44
C VAL A 76 -1.84 37.83 -18.32
N ALA A 77 -1.04 37.29 -19.25
CA ALA A 77 -0.65 35.89 -19.22
C ALA A 77 0.13 35.52 -17.95
N ALA A 78 0.99 36.41 -17.45
CA ALA A 78 1.72 36.19 -16.22
C ALA A 78 0.80 36.20 -14.99
N ARG A 79 -0.23 37.06 -14.96
CA ARG A 79 -1.23 37.08 -13.89
C ARG A 79 -2.07 35.81 -13.92
N GLU A 80 -2.64 35.47 -15.07
CA GLU A 80 -3.48 34.29 -15.26
C GLU A 80 -2.72 33.01 -14.94
N GLY A 81 -1.49 32.87 -15.47
CA GLY A 81 -0.65 31.71 -15.18
C GLY A 81 -0.29 31.57 -13.70
N ARG A 82 -0.10 32.69 -12.97
CA ARG A 82 0.12 32.64 -11.51
C ARG A 82 -1.14 32.22 -10.77
N GLU A 83 -2.29 32.81 -11.09
CA GLU A 83 -3.56 32.51 -10.44
C GLU A 83 -3.96 31.04 -10.67
N GLU A 84 -3.91 30.59 -11.92
CA GLU A 84 -4.24 29.22 -12.30
C GLU A 84 -3.23 28.21 -11.73
N GLY A 85 -1.93 28.49 -11.83
CA GLY A 85 -0.89 27.62 -11.27
C GLY A 85 -1.01 27.49 -9.75
N THR A 86 -1.32 28.58 -9.06
CA THR A 86 -1.53 28.56 -7.60
C THR A 86 -2.80 27.78 -7.23
N ALA A 87 -3.91 28.02 -7.94
CA ALA A 87 -5.17 27.34 -7.69
C ALA A 87 -5.06 25.83 -7.94
N ARG A 88 -4.46 25.42 -9.06
CA ARG A 88 -4.25 24.01 -9.41
C ARG A 88 -3.29 23.35 -8.42
N GLY A 89 -2.13 23.95 -8.15
CA GLY A 89 -1.16 23.39 -7.20
C GLY A 89 -1.72 23.25 -5.79
N TYR A 90 -2.57 24.18 -5.35
CA TYR A 90 -3.25 24.08 -4.06
C TYR A 90 -4.28 22.94 -4.04
N GLN A 91 -5.10 22.79 -5.08
CA GLN A 91 -6.06 21.68 -5.17
C GLN A 91 -5.37 20.32 -5.25
N GLU A 92 -4.35 20.17 -6.10
CA GLU A 92 -3.58 18.95 -6.25
C GLU A 92 -2.83 18.59 -4.96
N GLY A 93 -2.17 19.57 -4.34
CA GLY A 93 -1.47 19.37 -3.07
C GLY A 93 -2.43 18.98 -1.94
N ARG A 94 -3.61 19.62 -1.87
CA ARG A 94 -4.64 19.26 -0.89
C ARG A 94 -5.19 17.85 -1.12
N SER A 95 -5.49 17.49 -2.37
CA SER A 95 -6.02 16.16 -2.69
C SER A 95 -5.00 15.06 -2.43
N THR A 96 -3.75 15.27 -2.85
CA THR A 96 -2.65 14.33 -2.62
C THR A 96 -2.39 14.17 -1.12
N GLY A 97 -2.29 15.28 -0.39
CA GLY A 97 -2.10 15.26 1.06
C GLY A 97 -3.22 14.57 1.82
N GLN A 98 -4.49 14.71 1.37
CA GLN A 98 -5.61 13.96 1.95
C GLN A 98 -5.47 12.46 1.71
N GLN A 99 -5.16 12.04 0.48
CA GLN A 99 -5.00 10.62 0.15
C GLN A 99 -3.82 9.98 0.89
N GLU A 100 -2.69 10.69 1.00
CA GLU A 100 -1.53 10.24 1.76
C GLU A 100 -1.84 10.12 3.25
N ALA A 101 -2.55 11.11 3.82
CA ALA A 101 -2.97 11.06 5.22
C ALA A 101 -3.93 9.90 5.49
N GLU A 102 -4.92 9.67 4.62
CA GLU A 102 -5.85 8.54 4.73
C GLU A 102 -5.10 7.20 4.67
N ARG A 103 -4.17 7.04 3.72
CA ARG A 103 -3.33 5.83 3.62
C ARG A 103 -2.49 5.62 4.87
N ALA A 104 -1.80 6.66 5.35
CA ALA A 104 -0.97 6.56 6.54
C ALA A 104 -1.78 6.18 7.79
N VAL A 105 -2.98 6.74 7.94
CA VAL A 105 -3.90 6.36 9.03
C VAL A 105 -4.35 4.91 8.90
N GLN A 106 -4.71 4.47 7.69
CA GLN A 106 -5.13 3.09 7.44
C GLN A 106 -4.01 2.09 7.73
N GLU A 107 -2.80 2.34 7.23
CA GLU A 107 -1.63 1.50 7.47
C GLU A 107 -1.27 1.42 8.97
N ALA A 108 -1.31 2.55 9.67
CA ALA A 108 -1.06 2.58 11.12
C ALA A 108 -2.15 1.83 11.90
N ALA A 109 -3.42 1.94 11.49
CA ALA A 109 -4.53 1.22 12.10
C ALA A 109 -4.38 -0.30 11.87
N GLU A 110 -4.08 -0.74 10.65
CA GLU A 110 -3.89 -2.15 10.31
C GLU A 110 -2.71 -2.76 11.07
N ALA A 111 -1.59 -2.04 11.16
CA ALA A 111 -0.43 -2.48 11.94
C ALA A 111 -0.78 -2.65 13.43
N THR A 112 -1.50 -1.69 14.00
CA THR A 112 -1.92 -1.68 15.40
C THR A 112 -2.91 -2.81 15.69
N ILE A 113 -3.96 -2.95 14.87
CA ILE A 113 -4.95 -4.02 14.99
C ILE A 113 -4.27 -5.39 14.84
N GLY A 114 -3.38 -5.55 13.86
CA GLY A 114 -2.63 -6.78 13.68
C GLY A 114 -1.76 -7.15 14.88
N ALA A 115 -1.14 -6.16 15.54
CA ALA A 115 -0.39 -6.39 16.77
C ALA A 115 -1.30 -6.84 17.93
N TYR A 116 -2.44 -6.17 18.13
CA TYR A 116 -3.41 -6.57 19.15
C TYR A 116 -3.97 -7.97 18.93
N LEU A 117 -4.32 -8.32 17.69
CA LEU A 117 -4.82 -9.65 17.35
C LEU A 117 -3.79 -10.75 17.65
N ARG A 118 -2.50 -10.50 17.37
CA ARG A 118 -1.43 -11.44 17.74
C ARG A 118 -1.30 -11.59 19.25
N GLN A 119 -1.35 -10.49 20.00
CA GLN A 119 -1.28 -10.53 21.46
C GLN A 119 -2.47 -11.26 22.08
N LEU A 120 -3.69 -11.00 21.58
CA LEU A 120 -4.91 -11.69 22.01
C LEU A 120 -4.83 -13.19 21.68
N GLY A 121 -4.37 -13.54 20.47
CA GLY A 121 -4.16 -14.94 20.09
C GLY A 121 -3.18 -15.66 21.02
N ALA A 122 -2.06 -15.02 21.35
CA ALA A 122 -1.07 -15.56 22.29
C ALA A 122 -1.64 -15.72 23.71
N LEU A 123 -2.44 -14.75 24.18
CA LEU A 123 -3.10 -14.82 25.49
C LEU A 123 -4.09 -15.97 25.56
N VAL A 124 -4.92 -16.15 24.52
CA VAL A 124 -5.88 -17.26 24.44
C VAL A 124 -5.15 -18.60 24.41
N ALA A 125 -4.10 -18.73 23.60
CA ALA A 125 -3.30 -19.96 23.54
C ALA A 125 -2.69 -20.30 24.90
N ARG A 126 -2.17 -19.29 25.61
CA ARG A 126 -1.61 -19.47 26.95
C ARG A 126 -2.67 -19.86 27.98
N ALA A 127 -3.83 -19.20 27.98
CA ALA A 127 -4.93 -19.56 28.87
C ALA A 127 -5.42 -21.00 28.66
N GLN A 128 -5.43 -21.49 27.43
CA GLN A 128 -5.77 -22.89 27.15
C GLN A 128 -4.70 -23.85 27.66
N ALA A 129 -3.41 -23.53 27.48
CA ALA A 129 -2.31 -24.32 28.01
C ALA A 129 -2.33 -24.38 29.55
N ASP A 130 -2.51 -23.23 30.20
CA ASP A 130 -2.59 -23.11 31.65
C ASP A 130 -3.80 -23.89 32.21
N ARG A 131 -4.96 -23.84 31.52
CA ARG A 131 -6.13 -24.64 31.89
C ARG A 131 -5.85 -26.14 31.84
N ILE A 132 -5.19 -26.62 30.78
CA ILE A 132 -4.86 -28.05 30.64
C ILE A 132 -3.89 -28.48 31.75
N ALA A 133 -2.87 -27.66 32.03
CA ALA A 133 -1.92 -27.92 33.11
C ALA A 133 -2.64 -27.98 34.48
N LEU A 134 -3.47 -26.98 34.78
CA LEU A 134 -4.23 -26.93 36.03
C LEU A 134 -5.12 -28.16 36.25
N ILE A 135 -5.79 -28.64 35.19
CA ILE A 135 -6.64 -29.84 35.28
C ILE A 135 -5.77 -31.07 35.59
N ARG A 136 -4.64 -31.23 34.90
CA ARG A 136 -3.73 -32.37 35.13
C ARG A 136 -3.15 -32.38 36.53
N ASP A 137 -2.74 -31.21 37.01
CA ASP A 137 -2.20 -31.06 38.37
C ASP A 137 -3.29 -31.39 39.40
N ALA A 138 -4.51 -30.88 39.20
CA ALA A 138 -5.65 -31.19 40.07
C ALA A 138 -6.05 -32.69 40.02
N GLU A 139 -5.94 -33.35 38.87
CA GLU A 139 -6.18 -34.79 38.75
C GLU A 139 -5.15 -35.59 39.56
N ALA A 140 -3.87 -35.21 39.52
CA ALA A 140 -2.82 -35.83 40.33
C ALA A 140 -3.08 -35.63 41.83
N ASP A 141 -3.38 -34.40 42.25
CA ASP A 141 -3.70 -34.06 43.64
C ASP A 141 -4.92 -34.85 44.15
N LEU A 142 -5.94 -35.05 43.31
CA LEU A 142 -7.12 -35.83 43.66
C LEU A 142 -6.80 -37.31 43.87
N VAL A 143 -5.89 -37.88 43.07
CA VAL A 143 -5.45 -39.28 43.25
C VAL A 143 -4.67 -39.41 44.57
N GLU A 144 -3.75 -38.49 44.85
CA GLU A 144 -3.00 -38.50 46.11
C GLU A 144 -3.95 -38.35 47.32
N LEU A 145 -4.93 -37.46 47.23
CA LEU A 145 -5.94 -37.30 48.28
C LEU A 145 -6.77 -38.57 48.47
N ALA A 146 -7.20 -39.21 47.38
CA ALA A 146 -7.97 -40.45 47.44
C ALA A 146 -7.16 -41.57 48.10
N LEU A 147 -5.86 -41.68 47.78
CA LEU A 147 -4.95 -42.64 48.40
C LEU A 147 -4.76 -42.34 49.90
N ALA A 148 -4.55 -41.09 50.28
CA ALA A 148 -4.42 -40.70 51.69
C ALA A 148 -5.69 -40.98 52.49
N ILE A 149 -6.88 -40.77 51.88
CA ILE A 149 -8.16 -41.14 52.49
C ILE A 149 -8.25 -42.67 52.64
N ALA A 150 -7.92 -43.43 51.60
CA ALA A 150 -7.94 -44.89 51.64
C ALA A 150 -7.00 -45.44 52.72
N GLU A 151 -5.77 -44.93 52.81
CA GLU A 151 -4.80 -45.27 53.85
C GLU A 151 -5.36 -44.99 55.25
N LYS A 152 -5.93 -43.79 55.46
CA LYS A 152 -6.53 -43.42 56.74
C LYS A 152 -7.71 -44.31 57.13
N VAL A 153 -8.59 -44.63 56.18
CA VAL A 153 -9.75 -45.52 56.41
C VAL A 153 -9.28 -46.93 56.72
N LEU A 154 -8.31 -47.47 55.97
CA LEU A 154 -7.74 -48.79 56.22
C LEU A 154 -7.07 -48.84 57.59
N HIS A 155 -6.25 -47.84 57.93
CA HIS A 155 -5.62 -47.75 59.23
C HIS A 155 -6.66 -47.72 60.36
N GLN A 156 -7.73 -46.94 60.21
CA GLN A 156 -8.81 -46.89 61.19
C GLN A 156 -9.53 -48.25 61.32
N ARG A 157 -9.86 -48.91 60.21
CA ARG A 157 -10.57 -50.20 60.19
C ARG A 157 -9.76 -51.33 60.81
N LEU A 158 -8.48 -51.43 60.42
CA LEU A 158 -7.56 -52.45 60.92
C LEU A 158 -7.23 -52.23 62.40
N THR A 159 -7.08 -50.98 62.85
CA THR A 159 -6.79 -50.65 64.25
C THR A 159 -8.03 -50.76 65.15
N ALA A 160 -9.23 -50.46 64.64
CA ALA A 160 -10.48 -50.50 65.40
C ALA A 160 -11.05 -51.91 65.64
N GLY A 161 -10.30 -52.96 65.29
CA GLY A 161 -10.57 -54.32 65.78
C GLY A 161 -11.15 -55.29 64.77
N GLU A 162 -11.12 -55.00 63.46
CA GLU A 162 -11.47 -55.97 62.41
C GLU A 162 -10.32 -57.00 62.20
N ARG A 163 -9.85 -57.64 63.29
CA ARG A 163 -8.78 -58.67 63.27
C ARG A 163 -9.09 -59.84 62.32
N ALA A 164 -10.38 -60.12 62.12
CA ALA A 164 -10.86 -61.08 61.15
C ALA A 164 -10.36 -60.78 59.72
N ALA A 165 -10.32 -59.50 59.32
CA ALA A 165 -9.85 -59.12 57.98
C ALA A 165 -8.37 -59.47 57.77
N VAL A 166 -7.53 -59.32 58.80
CA VAL A 166 -6.10 -59.68 58.74
C VAL A 166 -5.92 -61.19 58.59
N LEU A 167 -6.74 -61.99 59.29
CA LEU A 167 -6.72 -63.44 59.20
C LEU A 167 -7.22 -63.94 57.83
N ASP A 168 -8.25 -63.30 57.27
CA ASP A 168 -8.74 -63.60 55.93
C ASP A 168 -7.69 -63.30 54.86
N ILE A 169 -6.97 -62.18 54.99
CA ILE A 169 -5.83 -61.85 54.12
C ILE A 169 -4.73 -62.91 54.23
N ALA A 170 -4.37 -63.32 55.45
CA ALA A 170 -3.36 -64.36 55.67
C ALA A 170 -3.78 -65.71 55.07
N ARG A 171 -5.04 -66.12 55.27
CA ARG A 171 -5.61 -67.35 54.69
C ARG A 171 -5.56 -67.32 53.17
N ALA A 172 -6.04 -66.24 52.55
CA ALA A 172 -6.04 -66.10 51.10
C ALA A 172 -4.61 -66.12 50.51
N ALA A 173 -3.64 -65.54 51.20
CA ALA A 173 -2.23 -65.61 50.78
C ALA A 173 -1.68 -67.04 50.82
N LEU A 174 -1.99 -67.81 51.87
CA LEU A 174 -1.55 -69.21 51.99
C LEU A 174 -2.23 -70.13 50.97
N GLU A 175 -3.52 -69.95 50.71
CA GLU A 175 -4.23 -70.70 49.66
C GLU A 175 -3.59 -70.50 48.28
N ARG A 176 -3.17 -69.26 47.97
CA ARG A 176 -2.45 -68.97 46.72
C ARG A 176 -1.08 -69.63 46.67
N LEU A 177 -0.36 -69.70 47.79
CA LEU A 177 0.94 -70.41 47.86
C LEU A 177 0.77 -71.93 47.75
N ALA A 178 -0.28 -72.48 48.35
CA ALA A 178 -0.62 -73.90 48.26
C ALA A 178 -0.98 -74.28 46.81
N ALA A 179 -1.71 -73.43 46.09
CA ALA A 179 -2.04 -73.65 44.68
C ALA A 179 -0.81 -73.69 43.75
N VAL A 180 0.30 -73.07 44.15
CA VAL A 180 1.57 -73.07 43.41
C VAL A 180 2.45 -74.28 43.79
N GLY A 181 2.01 -75.13 44.74
CA GLY A 181 2.69 -76.37 45.10
C GLY A 181 3.89 -76.18 46.03
N SER A 182 3.83 -75.20 46.93
CA SER A 182 4.92 -74.95 47.89
C SER A 182 4.90 -75.96 49.05
N ASP A 183 6.06 -76.44 49.50
CA ASP A 183 6.18 -77.44 50.58
C ASP A 183 5.95 -76.88 52.00
N GLY A 184 5.87 -75.55 52.14
CA GLY A 184 5.66 -74.87 53.42
C GLY A 184 5.71 -73.34 53.29
N ALA A 185 5.23 -72.64 54.32
CA ALA A 185 5.17 -71.19 54.36
C ALA A 185 5.67 -70.64 55.71
N ARG A 186 6.17 -69.40 55.67
CA ARG A 186 6.53 -68.64 56.87
C ARG A 186 5.80 -67.31 56.84
N LEU A 187 4.92 -67.09 57.82
CA LEU A 187 4.17 -65.84 57.97
C LEU A 187 4.90 -64.94 58.98
N ARG A 188 5.39 -63.79 58.52
CA ARG A 188 6.03 -62.78 59.37
C ARG A 188 4.98 -61.77 59.82
N VAL A 189 4.88 -61.53 61.12
CA VAL A 189 3.91 -60.60 61.72
C VAL A 189 4.67 -59.56 62.54
N HIS A 190 4.23 -58.31 62.50
CA HIS A 190 4.87 -57.23 63.25
C HIS A 190 4.92 -57.57 64.76
N PRO A 191 6.01 -57.25 65.49
CA PRO A 191 6.19 -57.70 66.87
C PRO A 191 5.09 -57.24 67.84
N SER A 192 4.50 -56.06 67.60
CA SER A 192 3.37 -55.57 68.43
C SER A 192 2.12 -56.43 68.33
N ASP A 193 1.95 -57.13 67.21
CA ASP A 193 0.71 -57.85 66.88
C ASP A 193 0.91 -59.36 66.96
N TYR A 194 2.16 -59.82 67.11
CA TYR A 194 2.54 -61.24 67.08
C TYR A 194 1.81 -62.08 68.14
N GLU A 195 1.74 -61.63 69.39
CA GLU A 195 1.09 -62.40 70.46
C GLU A 195 -0.42 -62.53 70.21
N ALA A 196 -1.08 -61.40 69.93
CA ALA A 196 -2.51 -61.37 69.64
C ALA A 196 -2.87 -62.13 68.36
N PHE A 197 -1.99 -62.13 67.35
CA PHE A 197 -2.19 -62.88 66.12
C PHE A 197 -1.99 -64.39 66.35
N ARG A 198 -0.96 -64.80 67.10
CA ARG A 198 -0.68 -66.21 67.41
C ARG A 198 -1.82 -66.86 68.17
N GLU A 199 -2.38 -66.18 69.18
CA GLU A 199 -3.50 -66.72 69.96
C GLU A 199 -4.69 -67.09 69.08
N VAL A 200 -5.10 -66.20 68.17
CA VAL A 200 -6.23 -66.46 67.26
C VAL A 200 -5.85 -67.44 66.14
N TRP A 201 -4.59 -67.45 65.72
CA TRP A 201 -4.07 -68.39 64.72
C TRP A 201 -4.11 -69.84 65.20
N ASP A 202 -3.73 -70.07 66.46
CA ASP A 202 -3.75 -71.39 67.09
C ASP A 202 -5.18 -71.83 67.41
N GLU A 203 -6.05 -70.91 67.87
CA GLU A 203 -7.47 -71.18 68.16
C GLU A 203 -8.27 -71.61 66.91
N LEU A 204 -7.96 -71.05 65.74
CA LEU A 204 -8.64 -71.36 64.48
C LEU A 204 -8.03 -72.54 63.71
N GLU A 205 -7.05 -73.25 64.29
CA GLU A 205 -6.27 -74.34 63.65
C GLU A 205 -5.77 -74.00 62.24
N LEU A 206 -5.50 -72.72 61.99
CA LEU A 206 -5.13 -72.18 60.68
C LEU A 206 -3.78 -72.67 60.17
N GLY A 207 -2.93 -73.22 61.07
CA GLY A 207 -1.59 -73.74 60.78
C GLY A 207 -1.51 -74.86 59.73
N GLY A 208 -2.65 -75.45 59.35
CA GLY A 208 -2.76 -76.46 58.28
C GLY A 208 -3.96 -76.28 57.34
N ALA A 209 -4.69 -75.17 57.43
CA ALA A 209 -5.99 -75.00 56.76
C ALA A 209 -5.95 -75.00 55.21
N ALA A 210 -4.76 -74.98 54.60
CA ALA A 210 -4.55 -75.10 53.16
C ALA A 210 -3.70 -76.33 52.77
N GLY A 211 -3.50 -77.29 53.67
CA GLY A 211 -2.63 -78.46 53.45
C GLY A 211 -1.13 -78.14 53.41
N LEU A 212 -0.76 -76.91 53.79
CA LEU A 212 0.59 -76.37 53.70
C LEU A 212 1.05 -75.96 55.10
N PRO A 213 2.14 -76.56 55.63
CA PRO A 213 2.61 -76.25 56.98
C PRO A 213 3.08 -74.80 57.04
N CYS A 214 2.45 -73.98 57.90
CA CYS A 214 2.76 -72.57 58.05
C CYS A 214 3.37 -72.28 59.44
N GLN A 215 4.56 -71.66 59.47
CA GLN A 215 5.20 -71.18 60.70
C GLN A 215 5.00 -69.67 60.84
N VAL A 216 4.33 -69.22 61.92
CA VAL A 216 4.21 -67.80 62.27
C VAL A 216 5.45 -67.36 63.07
N VAL A 217 6.11 -66.28 62.65
CA VAL A 217 7.29 -65.73 63.32
C VAL A 217 7.17 -64.21 63.48
N PRO A 218 7.73 -63.61 64.55
CA PRO A 218 7.80 -62.17 64.66
C PRO A 218 8.73 -61.58 63.58
N ASP A 219 8.35 -60.43 63.03
CA ASP A 219 9.17 -59.68 62.08
C ASP A 219 10.11 -58.71 62.81
N GLU A 220 11.39 -59.05 62.92
CA GLU A 220 12.39 -58.22 63.61
C GLU A 220 13.03 -57.14 62.72
N ARG A 221 12.45 -56.86 61.54
CA ARG A 221 12.98 -55.86 60.59
C ARG A 221 12.21 -54.54 60.61
#